data_AF-A0A819H7B6-F1
#
_entry.id   AF-A0A819H7B6-F1
#
_cell.length_a   1.000
_cell.length_b   1.000
_cell.length_c   1.000
_cell.angle_alpha   90.00
_cell.angle_beta   90.00
_cell.angle_gamma   90.00
#
_symmetry.space_group_name_H-M   'P 1'
#
loop_
_entity.id
_entity.type
_entity.pdbx_description
1 polymer ?
#
loop_
_entity_poly.entity_id
_entity_poly.type
_entity_poly.pdbx_seq_one_letter_code
_entity_poly.pdbx_strand_id
1 'polypeptide(L)'
;MLRIKQDSSFSTQQPEQQYMPLKKLSVEAYIKSFAADVTMKQIFRTDEMKPIEAKKKEALQEYSDALQQGLGAYLLEHDEKSQNNFIISVGALRAGKECHIMISYVSELDLVQNGSRIRFVVPTAIAPRYNRDKCEISSPAGTTSKYVQTPPYTIEFSCQIEKSNISRVSSTSHPIQIDFNQENVDVIKFAQQNTHLDRGILLHIDLANNRSNMIITIESGAVMTPFTPTEEDCQHAMNNGETTNEFMFVIDCSGSMEGENKIGLACEAVLLFLKSLPVNCHFNIIRFGSNHEALFKDTTAVYNEQNAKKAEQLINQLQANLCGCGFVDEALSYCVQLYHLDVP
;
A
#
# COMPACT_ATOMS: atom_id res chain seq x y z
N MET A 1 -1.44 10.54 0.74
CA MET A 1 -1.51 11.98 1.07
C MET A 1 -2.96 12.36 1.37
N LEU A 2 -3.22 13.11 2.45
CA LEU A 2 -4.56 13.62 2.75
C LEU A 2 -4.99 14.62 1.69
N ARG A 3 -6.25 14.55 1.26
CA ARG A 3 -6.89 15.56 0.43
C ARG A 3 -8.08 16.10 1.21
N ILE A 4 -8.09 17.39 1.51
CA ILE A 4 -9.20 18.02 2.23
C ILE A 4 -10.21 18.53 1.21
N LYS A 5 -11.38 17.91 1.16
CA LYS A 5 -12.46 18.26 0.25
C LYS A 5 -13.20 19.53 0.72
N GLN A 6 -13.53 20.41 -0.22
CA GLN A 6 -14.36 21.59 -0.04
C GLN A 6 -15.84 21.26 -0.26
N ASP A 7 -16.76 21.85 0.51
CA ASP A 7 -18.19 21.61 0.27
C ASP A 7 -18.61 22.12 -1.11
N SER A 8 -19.32 21.28 -1.87
CA SER A 8 -19.94 21.62 -3.14
C SER A 8 -21.34 22.23 -2.98
N SER A 9 -21.82 22.44 -1.75
CA SER A 9 -23.15 23.02 -1.49
C SER A 9 -23.27 24.52 -1.86
N PHE A 10 -22.16 25.22 -2.10
CA PHE A 10 -22.14 26.65 -2.44
C PHE A 10 -21.31 27.05 -3.67
N SER A 11 -20.79 26.08 -4.43
CA SER A 11 -19.95 26.33 -5.61
C SER A 11 -20.55 25.72 -6.87
N THR A 12 -20.92 26.57 -7.84
CA THR A 12 -21.26 26.18 -9.22
C THR A 12 -20.02 25.97 -10.09
N GLN A 13 -18.82 25.90 -9.50
CA GLN A 13 -17.57 25.76 -10.26
C GLN A 13 -17.16 24.31 -10.50
N GLN A 14 -16.33 24.13 -11.53
CA GLN A 14 -15.90 22.85 -12.09
C GLN A 14 -15.33 21.88 -11.02
N PRO A 15 -15.43 20.56 -11.23
CA PRO A 15 -15.04 19.52 -10.25
C PRO A 15 -13.56 19.55 -9.80
N GLU A 16 -12.69 20.35 -10.41
CA GLU A 16 -11.28 20.51 -10.01
C GLU A 16 -11.07 21.48 -8.84
N GLN A 17 -12.01 22.40 -8.55
CA GLN A 17 -11.94 23.39 -7.47
C GLN A 17 -12.64 22.92 -6.18
N GLN A 18 -12.43 21.66 -5.80
CA GLN A 18 -13.06 21.08 -4.60
C GLN A 18 -12.05 20.70 -3.52
N TYR A 19 -10.80 21.14 -3.55
CA TYR A 19 -9.81 20.76 -2.53
C TYR A 19 -9.01 21.96 -2.03
N MET A 20 -8.80 22.04 -0.71
CA MET A 20 -7.97 23.11 -0.15
C MET A 20 -6.52 22.99 -0.65
N PRO A 21 -5.91 24.10 -1.11
CA PRO A 21 -4.54 24.04 -1.62
C PRO A 21 -3.57 23.76 -0.46
N LEU A 22 -2.73 22.75 -0.66
CA LEU A 22 -1.63 22.42 0.23
C LEU A 22 -0.53 23.48 0.03
N LYS A 23 -0.14 24.17 1.11
CA LYS A 23 0.85 25.24 1.08
C LYS A 23 2.27 24.72 1.33
N LYS A 24 2.41 23.86 2.35
CA LYS A 24 3.70 23.28 2.73
C LYS A 24 3.51 21.84 3.18
N LEU A 25 4.44 21.00 2.78
CA LEU A 25 4.54 19.62 3.21
C LEU A 25 5.94 19.34 3.72
N SER A 26 6.03 18.71 4.88
CA SER A 26 7.29 18.18 5.38
C SER A 26 7.14 16.74 5.89
N VAL A 27 8.18 15.96 5.71
CA VAL A 27 8.28 14.60 6.20
C VAL A 27 9.59 14.48 6.98
N GLU A 28 9.45 14.11 8.25
CA GLU A 28 10.55 13.76 9.14
C GLU A 28 10.45 12.27 9.44
N ALA A 29 11.57 11.56 9.32
CA ALA A 29 11.63 10.14 9.63
C ALA A 29 12.86 9.82 10.47
N TYR A 30 12.72 8.89 11.41
CA TYR A 30 13.81 8.32 12.17
C TYR A 30 13.79 6.81 11.97
N ILE A 31 14.83 6.26 11.35
CA ILE A 31 14.98 4.85 11.05
C ILE A 31 15.96 4.25 12.05
N LYS A 32 15.48 3.28 12.79
CA LYS A 32 16.27 2.46 13.70
C LYS A 32 16.14 1.01 13.26
N SER A 33 17.21 0.50 12.66
CA SER A 33 17.22 -0.83 12.04
C SER A 33 16.10 -0.99 11.00
N PHE A 34 15.03 -1.75 11.29
CA PHE A 34 13.90 -2.02 10.38
C PHE A 34 12.57 -1.43 10.89
N ALA A 35 12.60 -0.50 11.85
CA ALA A 35 11.47 0.37 12.12
C ALA A 35 11.76 1.79 11.63
N ALA A 36 10.72 2.44 11.12
CA ALA A 36 10.69 3.88 10.92
C ALA A 36 9.62 4.50 11.79
N ASP A 37 10.02 5.49 12.58
CA ASP A 37 9.11 6.50 13.12
C ASP A 37 9.01 7.62 12.08
N VAL A 38 7.79 7.90 11.60
CA VAL A 38 7.54 8.86 10.54
C VAL A 38 6.54 9.89 11.02
N THR A 39 6.92 11.15 10.93
CA THR A 39 6.05 12.30 11.15
C THR A 39 5.88 13.08 9.84
N MET A 40 4.65 13.16 9.36
CA MET A 40 4.26 13.96 8.21
C MET A 40 3.46 15.17 8.66
N LYS A 41 3.90 16.37 8.26
CA LYS A 41 3.22 17.63 8.53
C LYS A 41 2.73 18.28 7.24
N GLN A 42 1.45 18.61 7.21
CA GLN A 42 0.78 19.27 6.10
C GLN A 42 0.16 20.58 6.56
N ILE A 43 0.44 21.66 5.84
CA ILE A 43 -0.11 22.98 6.12
C ILE A 43 -1.03 23.37 4.98
N PHE A 44 -2.32 23.49 5.28
CA PHE A 44 -3.36 23.93 4.35
C PHE A 44 -3.75 25.37 4.66
N ARG A 45 -4.05 26.14 3.62
CA ARG A 45 -4.55 27.50 3.76
C ARG A 45 -5.55 27.78 2.65
N THR A 46 -6.66 28.41 3.01
CA THR A 46 -7.60 28.96 2.03
C THR A 46 -7.44 30.49 1.98
N ASP A 47 -7.33 31.04 0.78
CA ASP A 47 -7.41 32.49 0.54
C ASP A 47 -8.83 32.92 0.14
N GLU A 48 -9.78 31.97 0.07
CA GLU A 48 -11.18 32.25 -0.22
C GLU A 48 -11.88 32.86 0.99
N MET A 49 -12.73 33.87 0.73
CA MET A 49 -13.49 34.59 1.76
C MET A 49 -14.61 33.75 2.41
N LYS A 50 -14.92 32.57 1.86
CA LYS A 50 -16.00 31.70 2.34
C LYS A 50 -15.43 30.52 3.15
N PRO A 51 -16.00 30.21 4.33
CA PRO A 51 -15.65 29.02 5.09
C PRO A 51 -16.03 27.74 4.33
N ILE A 52 -15.25 26.68 4.55
CA ILE A 52 -15.37 25.39 3.87
C ILE A 52 -15.98 24.36 4.83
N GLU A 53 -16.98 23.57 4.40
CA GLU A 53 -17.65 22.53 5.19
C GLU A 53 -17.43 21.12 4.56
N ALA A 54 -17.57 20.04 5.33
CA ALA A 54 -17.50 18.64 4.83
C ALA A 54 -18.38 17.70 5.69
N LYS A 55 -18.75 16.49 5.22
CA LYS A 55 -19.73 15.57 5.88
C LYS A 55 -19.30 14.08 5.92
N LYS A 56 -19.40 13.35 7.06
CA LYS A 56 -20.36 12.25 7.43
C LYS A 56 -20.01 11.49 8.78
N LYS A 57 -20.75 10.40 9.17
CA LYS A 57 -21.53 10.18 10.45
C LYS A 57 -20.92 9.30 11.56
N GLU A 58 -20.80 9.87 12.78
CA GLU A 58 -21.54 9.56 14.04
C GLU A 58 -21.05 10.48 15.19
N ALA A 59 -19.77 10.86 15.15
CA ALA A 59 -19.25 12.12 15.73
C ALA A 59 -19.69 13.39 14.94
N LEU A 60 -20.72 13.23 14.10
CA LEU A 60 -21.22 14.25 13.17
C LEU A 60 -22.04 15.32 13.86
N GLN A 61 -22.71 14.98 14.96
CA GLN A 61 -23.66 15.90 15.56
C GLN A 61 -22.91 17.07 16.20
N GLU A 62 -21.87 16.80 17.00
CA GLU A 62 -21.01 17.83 17.56
C GLU A 62 -20.28 18.64 16.48
N TYR A 63 -19.78 17.97 15.43
CA TYR A 63 -19.17 18.63 14.27
C TYR A 63 -20.17 19.56 13.55
N SER A 64 -21.40 19.10 13.30
CA SER A 64 -22.44 19.87 12.62
C SER A 64 -22.95 21.02 13.48
N ASP A 65 -23.12 20.80 14.78
CA ASP A 65 -23.57 21.81 15.74
C ASP A 65 -22.52 22.91 15.87
N ALA A 66 -21.23 22.56 15.89
CA ALA A 66 -20.13 23.53 15.86
C ALA A 66 -20.14 24.37 14.56
N LEU A 67 -20.34 23.73 13.40
CA LEU A 67 -20.47 24.44 12.13
C LEU A 67 -21.66 25.40 12.11
N GLN A 68 -22.83 24.97 12.59
CA GLN A 68 -24.03 25.82 12.69
C GLN A 68 -23.82 27.03 13.60
N GLN A 69 -22.98 26.89 14.63
CA GLN A 69 -22.58 27.97 15.54
C GLN A 69 -21.47 28.86 14.96
N GLY A 70 -20.97 28.58 13.75
CA GLY A 70 -19.87 29.32 13.11
C GLY A 70 -18.50 29.07 13.75
N LEU A 71 -18.36 27.98 14.50
CA LEU A 71 -17.11 27.53 15.11
C LEU A 71 -16.32 26.67 14.12
N GLY A 72 -14.99 26.69 14.24
CA GLY A 72 -14.12 25.75 13.54
C GLY A 72 -14.33 24.34 14.06
N ALA A 73 -14.40 23.36 13.17
CA ALA A 73 -14.65 21.96 13.53
C ALA A 73 -13.70 21.02 12.77
N TYR A 74 -13.27 19.94 13.42
CA TYR A 74 -12.36 18.94 12.83
C TYR A 74 -12.88 17.55 13.15
N LEU A 75 -12.89 16.66 12.17
CA LEU A 75 -13.41 15.30 12.30
C LEU A 75 -12.42 14.31 11.66
N LEU A 76 -12.09 13.25 12.40
CA LEU A 76 -11.31 12.11 11.92
C LEU A 76 -12.23 10.89 11.88
N GLU A 77 -12.32 10.26 10.71
CA GLU A 77 -13.10 9.06 10.47
C GLU A 77 -12.18 7.94 9.97
N HIS A 78 -12.54 6.70 10.31
CA HIS A 78 -11.98 5.51 9.69
C HIS A 78 -12.90 5.07 8.56
N ASP A 79 -12.35 4.76 7.38
CA ASP A 79 -13.17 4.28 6.27
C ASP A 79 -13.64 2.85 6.55
N GLU A 80 -14.93 2.67 6.81
CA GLU A 80 -15.53 1.36 7.11
C GLU A 80 -15.22 0.29 6.05
N LYS A 81 -14.97 0.70 4.79
CA LYS A 81 -14.66 -0.23 3.69
C LYS A 81 -13.17 -0.56 3.59
N SER A 82 -12.32 0.06 4.39
CA SER A 82 -10.87 -0.17 4.35
C SER A 82 -10.20 0.02 5.71
N GLN A 83 -9.53 -1.03 6.18
CA GLN A 83 -8.89 -1.04 7.51
C GLN A 83 -7.75 -0.02 7.68
N ASN A 84 -7.18 0.52 6.61
CA ASN A 84 -5.98 1.35 6.66
C ASN A 84 -6.17 2.78 6.15
N ASN A 85 -7.41 3.21 5.86
CA ASN A 85 -7.66 4.58 5.41
C ASN A 85 -8.35 5.39 6.51
N PHE A 86 -7.80 6.57 6.75
CA PHE A 86 -8.37 7.57 7.62
C PHE A 86 -8.75 8.81 6.80
N ILE A 87 -9.91 9.38 7.10
CA ILE A 87 -10.46 10.56 6.45
C ILE A 87 -10.48 11.69 7.47
N ILE A 88 -9.82 12.80 7.15
CA ILE A 88 -9.84 14.02 7.99
C ILE A 88 -10.66 15.09 7.27
N SER A 89 -11.72 15.54 7.94
CA SER A 89 -12.60 16.61 7.50
C SER A 89 -12.33 17.88 8.31
N VAL A 90 -12.05 18.99 7.62
CA VAL A 90 -11.79 20.30 8.23
C VAL A 90 -12.93 21.25 7.88
N GLY A 91 -13.60 21.76 8.90
CA GLY A 91 -14.77 22.63 8.81
C GLY A 91 -14.52 24.06 9.29
N ALA A 92 -15.16 25.02 8.63
CA ALA A 92 -15.16 26.45 8.95
C ALA A 92 -13.77 27.10 9.10
N LEU A 93 -12.79 26.68 8.28
CA LEU A 93 -11.49 27.36 8.19
C LEU A 93 -11.66 28.75 7.57
N ARG A 94 -11.37 29.81 8.34
CA ARG A 94 -11.50 31.21 7.89
C ARG A 94 -10.43 31.58 6.86
N ALA A 95 -10.76 32.53 5.98
CA ALA A 95 -9.85 33.11 5.00
C ALA A 95 -8.52 33.55 5.63
N GLY A 96 -7.40 33.18 5.02
CA GLY A 96 -6.06 33.53 5.47
C GLY A 96 -5.58 32.79 6.72
N LYS A 97 -6.39 31.91 7.33
CA LYS A 97 -5.97 31.02 8.42
C LYS A 97 -5.36 29.73 7.88
N GLU A 98 -4.46 29.16 8.66
CA GLU A 98 -3.78 27.92 8.33
C GLU A 98 -4.32 26.78 9.20
N CYS A 99 -4.46 25.60 8.59
CA CYS A 99 -4.72 24.34 9.28
C CYS A 99 -3.46 23.48 9.19
N HIS A 100 -2.92 23.07 10.34
CA HIS A 100 -1.72 22.24 10.43
C HIS A 100 -2.14 20.84 10.82
N ILE A 101 -1.98 19.88 9.91
CA ILE A 101 -2.25 18.47 10.17
C ILE A 101 -0.93 17.75 10.35
N MET A 102 -0.78 17.07 11.49
CA MET A 102 0.37 16.23 11.81
C MET A 102 -0.09 14.79 11.96
N ILE A 103 0.54 13.90 11.20
CA ILE A 103 0.34 12.45 11.30
C ILE A 103 1.67 11.84 11.69
N SER A 104 1.69 11.14 12.81
CA SER A 104 2.84 10.36 13.27
C SER A 104 2.46 8.89 13.31
N TYR A 105 3.33 8.03 12.79
CA TYR A 105 3.13 6.59 12.79
C TYR A 105 4.46 5.87 12.81
N VAL A 106 4.46 4.67 13.40
CA VAL A 106 5.57 3.74 13.33
C VAL A 106 5.25 2.68 12.28
N SER A 107 6.21 2.35 11.44
CA SER A 107 6.10 1.30 10.42
C SER A 107 7.28 0.34 10.50
N GLU A 108 6.98 -0.95 10.34
CA GLU A 108 8.00 -1.93 9.96
C GLU A 108 8.46 -1.66 8.52
N LEU A 109 9.74 -1.90 8.25
CA LEU A 109 10.36 -1.69 6.95
C LEU A 109 10.60 -3.03 6.23
N ASP A 110 10.25 -3.05 4.95
CA ASP A 110 10.43 -4.23 4.10
C ASP A 110 11.92 -4.55 3.92
N LEU A 111 12.22 -5.85 3.97
CA LEU A 111 13.47 -6.40 3.46
C LEU A 111 13.28 -6.86 2.01
N VAL A 112 14.19 -6.43 1.16
CA VAL A 112 14.24 -6.81 -0.26
C VAL A 112 15.62 -7.39 -0.59
N GLN A 113 15.75 -8.02 -1.76
CA GLN A 113 16.99 -8.67 -2.20
C GLN A 113 17.53 -9.67 -1.16
N ASN A 114 16.70 -10.64 -0.77
CA ASN A 114 17.04 -11.70 0.18
C ASN A 114 17.58 -11.17 1.53
N GLY A 115 17.06 -10.04 2.00
CA GLY A 115 17.44 -9.49 3.31
C GLY A 115 18.67 -8.58 3.31
N SER A 116 19.29 -8.33 2.17
CA SER A 116 20.48 -7.46 2.07
C SER A 116 20.16 -5.96 1.96
N ARG A 117 18.90 -5.60 1.71
CA ARG A 117 18.48 -4.20 1.56
C ARG A 117 17.16 -3.94 2.27
N ILE A 118 17.10 -2.85 3.03
CA ILE A 118 15.88 -2.31 3.61
C ILE A 118 15.26 -1.29 2.64
N ARG A 119 13.93 -1.34 2.48
CA ARG A 119 13.17 -0.41 1.64
C ARG A 119 12.24 0.44 2.50
N PHE A 120 12.54 1.73 2.59
CA PHE A 120 11.68 2.73 3.21
C PHE A 120 10.83 3.43 2.15
N VAL A 121 9.51 3.51 2.38
CA VAL A 121 8.56 4.09 1.43
C VAL A 121 7.63 5.06 2.14
N VAL A 122 7.52 6.29 1.62
CA VAL A 122 6.44 7.22 1.97
C VAL A 122 5.52 7.35 0.75
N PRO A 123 4.34 6.70 0.77
CA PRO A 123 3.44 6.70 -0.37
C PRO A 123 2.71 8.04 -0.53
N THR A 124 2.58 8.49 -1.77
CA THR A 124 1.89 9.74 -2.11
C THR A 124 0.44 9.52 -2.52
N ALA A 125 0.15 8.38 -3.13
CA ALA A 125 -1.17 8.00 -3.60
C ALA A 125 -1.74 6.84 -2.78
N ILE A 126 -3.06 6.85 -2.62
CA ILE A 126 -3.80 5.68 -2.16
C ILE A 126 -4.24 4.94 -3.42
N ALA A 127 -3.81 3.69 -3.55
CA ALA A 127 -4.21 2.86 -4.68
C ALA A 127 -5.74 2.69 -4.69
N PRO A 128 -6.41 2.84 -5.86
CA PRO A 128 -7.80 2.43 -6.00
C PRO A 128 -7.98 0.97 -5.57
N ARG A 129 -9.10 0.67 -4.92
CA ARG A 129 -9.42 -0.68 -4.45
C ARG A 129 -10.69 -1.16 -5.14
N TYR A 130 -10.83 -2.48 -5.24
CA TYR A 130 -12.07 -3.07 -5.72
C TYR A 130 -13.21 -2.75 -4.75
N ASN A 131 -14.30 -2.20 -5.28
CA ASN A 131 -15.50 -1.86 -4.53
C ASN A 131 -16.57 -2.89 -4.84
N ARG A 132 -16.84 -3.77 -3.86
CA ARG A 132 -17.79 -4.87 -3.99
C ARG A 132 -19.20 -4.40 -4.38
N ASP A 133 -19.69 -3.30 -3.80
CA ASP A 133 -21.05 -2.81 -4.03
C ASP A 133 -21.26 -2.29 -5.46
N LYS A 134 -20.19 -1.75 -6.06
CA LYS A 134 -20.23 -1.14 -7.39
C LYS A 134 -19.59 -2.01 -8.47
N CYS A 135 -18.99 -3.14 -8.08
CA CYS A 135 -18.30 -4.07 -8.96
C CYS A 135 -17.20 -3.41 -9.81
N GLU A 136 -16.55 -2.39 -9.27
CA GLU A 136 -15.59 -1.56 -9.99
C GLU A 136 -14.38 -1.20 -9.11
N ILE A 137 -13.28 -0.82 -9.75
CA ILE A 137 -12.14 -0.24 -9.05
C ILE A 137 -12.47 1.22 -8.76
N SER A 138 -12.51 1.60 -7.48
CA SER A 138 -12.75 2.98 -7.06
C SER A 138 -11.76 3.40 -5.98
N SER A 139 -11.38 4.68 -5.97
CA SER A 139 -10.56 5.18 -4.88
C SER A 139 -11.41 5.45 -3.63
N PRO A 140 -10.82 5.28 -2.44
CA PRO A 140 -11.45 5.64 -1.17
C PRO A 140 -11.96 7.10 -1.17
N ALA A 141 -13.02 7.34 -0.40
CA ALA A 141 -13.66 8.65 -0.26
C ALA A 141 -14.09 9.34 -1.57
N GLY A 142 -14.29 8.58 -2.66
CA GLY A 142 -14.66 9.12 -3.98
C GLY A 142 -13.57 10.00 -4.60
N THR A 143 -12.32 9.79 -4.20
CA THR A 143 -11.18 10.49 -4.79
C THR A 143 -10.87 9.96 -6.19
N THR A 144 -10.18 10.75 -7.01
CA THR A 144 -9.55 10.27 -8.24
C THR A 144 -8.05 10.46 -8.12
N SER A 145 -7.31 9.36 -8.02
CA SER A 145 -5.85 9.37 -8.02
C SER A 145 -5.31 9.58 -9.44
N LYS A 146 -5.27 10.83 -9.90
CA LYS A 146 -4.50 11.22 -11.09
C LYS A 146 -3.07 11.55 -10.69
N TYR A 147 -2.10 11.01 -11.41
CA TYR A 147 -0.70 11.39 -11.28
C TYR A 147 -0.54 12.83 -11.80
N VAL A 148 0.08 13.69 -11.01
CA VAL A 148 0.36 15.08 -11.38
C VAL A 148 1.88 15.24 -11.37
N GLN A 149 2.46 15.48 -12.55
CA GLN A 149 3.91 15.64 -12.69
C GLN A 149 4.45 16.87 -11.96
N THR A 150 3.66 17.95 -11.91
CA THR A 150 4.06 19.21 -11.29
C THR A 150 2.99 19.66 -10.30
N PRO A 151 2.95 19.07 -9.09
CA PRO A 151 2.03 19.52 -8.06
C PRO A 151 2.33 20.98 -7.67
N PRO A 152 1.31 21.78 -7.27
CA PRO A 152 1.47 23.19 -6.94
C PRO A 152 2.18 23.46 -5.59
N TYR A 153 2.82 22.44 -5.02
CA TYR A 153 3.51 22.49 -3.73
C TYR A 153 4.83 21.72 -3.79
N THR A 154 5.71 22.06 -2.86
CA THR A 154 7.00 21.40 -2.65
C THR A 154 7.00 20.66 -1.32
N ILE A 155 7.95 19.74 -1.17
CA ILE A 155 8.16 18.94 0.04
C ILE A 155 9.55 19.17 0.62
N GLU A 156 9.61 19.33 1.93
CA GLU A 156 10.83 19.18 2.72
C GLU A 156 10.92 17.74 3.26
N PHE A 157 12.06 17.08 3.07
CA PHE A 157 12.29 15.73 3.55
C PHE A 157 13.58 15.68 4.37
N SER A 158 13.49 15.08 5.56
CA SER A 158 14.63 14.77 6.40
C SER A 158 14.44 13.39 7.02
N CYS A 159 15.39 12.49 6.79
CA CYS A 159 15.40 11.16 7.38
C CYS A 159 16.71 10.96 8.13
N GLN A 160 16.60 10.57 9.39
CA GLN A 160 17.72 10.19 10.24
C GLN A 160 17.81 8.68 10.27
N ILE A 161 18.98 8.10 10.04
CA ILE A 161 19.19 6.65 10.06
C ILE A 161 20.33 6.31 11.00
N GLU A 162 20.09 5.41 11.96
CA GLU A 162 21.14 4.90 12.85
C GLU A 162 22.22 4.14 12.05
N LYS A 163 23.50 4.48 12.24
CA LYS A 163 24.65 4.00 11.44
C LYS A 163 24.99 2.50 11.57
N SER A 164 24.13 1.70 12.21
CA SER A 164 24.42 0.29 12.48
C SER A 164 24.19 -0.60 11.23
N ASN A 165 25.26 -1.29 10.78
CA ASN A 165 25.21 -2.28 9.71
C ASN A 165 24.75 -1.74 8.33
N ILE A 166 25.01 -0.46 8.02
CA ILE A 166 24.66 0.16 6.73
C ILE A 166 25.90 0.23 5.85
N SER A 167 25.80 -0.25 4.61
CA SER A 167 26.85 -0.11 3.60
C SER A 167 26.59 1.06 2.65
N ARG A 168 25.33 1.33 2.29
CA ARG A 168 24.96 2.43 1.38
C ARG A 168 23.52 2.84 1.55
N VAL A 169 23.23 4.13 1.40
CA VAL A 169 21.86 4.64 1.23
C VAL A 169 21.71 5.23 -0.16
N SER A 170 20.61 4.91 -0.83
CA SER A 170 20.29 5.40 -2.18
C SER A 170 18.79 5.65 -2.33
N SER A 171 18.40 6.39 -3.36
CA SER A 171 17.00 6.69 -3.67
C SER A 171 16.78 6.55 -5.16
N THR A 172 15.76 5.79 -5.55
CA THR A 172 15.33 5.65 -6.95
C THR A 172 14.25 6.66 -7.32
N SER A 173 13.69 7.36 -6.32
CA SER A 173 12.56 8.27 -6.49
C SER A 173 13.00 9.73 -6.68
N HIS A 174 13.90 10.20 -5.81
CA HIS A 174 14.35 11.59 -5.75
C HIS A 174 15.86 11.65 -5.47
N PRO A 175 16.63 12.58 -6.06
CA PRO A 175 18.03 12.77 -5.70
C PRO A 175 18.19 13.16 -4.22
N ILE A 176 19.12 12.51 -3.53
CA ILE A 176 19.38 12.71 -2.10
C ILE A 176 20.81 13.20 -1.84
N GLN A 177 20.98 13.92 -0.74
CA GLN A 177 22.27 14.19 -0.10
C GLN A 177 22.30 13.51 1.26
N ILE A 178 23.47 13.03 1.67
CA ILE A 178 23.68 12.36 2.94
C ILE A 178 24.72 13.15 3.72
N ASP A 179 24.37 13.55 4.93
CA ASP A 179 25.26 14.20 5.89
C ASP A 179 25.73 13.17 6.92
N PHE A 180 27.03 12.87 6.88
CA PHE A 180 27.71 11.90 7.74
C PHE A 180 28.29 12.51 9.03
N ASN A 181 28.06 13.80 9.29
CA ASN A 181 28.76 14.56 10.34
C ASN A 181 28.37 14.18 11.78
N GLN A 182 27.29 13.42 11.99
CA GLN A 182 26.87 12.98 13.33
C GLN A 182 27.45 11.61 13.67
N GLU A 183 27.88 11.36 14.91
CA GLU A 183 28.59 10.11 15.27
C GLU A 183 27.75 8.85 15.01
N ASN A 184 26.46 8.86 15.36
CA ASN A 184 25.63 7.66 15.38
C ASN A 184 24.52 7.63 14.32
N VAL A 185 24.34 8.72 13.56
CA VAL A 185 23.21 8.90 12.66
C VAL A 185 23.68 9.50 11.33
N ASP A 186 23.15 8.98 10.23
CA ASP A 186 23.22 9.63 8.92
C ASP A 186 21.96 10.47 8.70
N VAL A 187 22.13 11.71 8.23
CA VAL A 187 20.99 12.58 7.92
C VAL A 187 20.82 12.68 6.41
N ILE A 188 19.70 12.19 5.90
CA ILE A 188 19.35 12.17 4.49
C ILE A 188 18.33 13.26 4.21
N LYS A 189 18.62 14.08 3.21
CA LYS A 189 17.71 15.13 2.71
C LYS A 189 17.65 15.05 1.20
N PHE A 190 16.66 15.70 0.58
CA PHE A 190 16.72 15.91 -0.87
C PHE A 190 17.93 16.78 -1.24
N ALA A 191 18.59 16.42 -2.33
CA ALA A 191 19.73 17.18 -2.85
C ALA A 191 19.28 18.51 -3.48
N GLN A 192 18.05 18.54 -4.00
CA GLN A 192 17.46 19.72 -4.61
C GLN A 192 16.61 20.47 -3.58
N GLN A 193 16.64 21.80 -3.64
CA GLN A 193 15.64 22.62 -2.97
C GLN A 193 14.35 22.61 -3.79
N ASN A 194 13.20 22.81 -3.13
CA ASN A 194 11.89 22.88 -3.79
C ASN A 194 11.50 21.62 -4.57
N THR A 195 11.81 20.43 -4.04
CA THR A 195 11.39 19.16 -4.64
C THR A 195 9.86 19.06 -4.68
N HIS A 196 9.31 18.72 -5.84
CA HIS A 196 7.90 18.42 -5.99
C HIS A 196 7.62 16.96 -5.64
N LEU A 197 6.54 16.70 -4.90
CA LEU A 197 6.16 15.34 -4.52
C LEU A 197 5.22 14.73 -5.56
N ASP A 198 5.77 14.40 -6.73
CA ASP A 198 5.02 13.83 -7.85
C ASP A 198 4.87 12.29 -7.71
N ARG A 199 5.78 11.64 -6.98
CA ARG A 199 5.82 10.19 -6.73
C ARG A 199 6.18 9.87 -5.28
N GLY A 200 5.99 8.61 -4.86
CA GLY A 200 6.39 8.15 -3.52
C GLY A 200 7.87 8.39 -3.22
N ILE A 201 8.20 8.73 -1.97
CA ILE A 201 9.60 8.78 -1.53
C ILE A 201 10.03 7.34 -1.27
N LEU A 202 11.13 6.93 -1.89
CA LEU A 202 11.67 5.59 -1.78
C LEU A 202 13.16 5.67 -1.49
N LEU A 203 13.56 5.15 -0.34
CA LEU A 203 14.95 4.96 0.06
C LEU A 203 15.29 3.47 0.10
N HIS A 204 16.45 3.15 -0.45
CA HIS A 204 17.09 1.84 -0.38
C HIS A 204 18.30 1.95 0.54
N ILE A 205 18.30 1.17 1.63
CA ILE A 205 19.37 1.12 2.61
C ILE A 205 20.00 -0.27 2.48
N ASP A 206 21.15 -0.34 1.82
CA ASP A 206 21.95 -1.55 1.70
C ASP A 206 22.64 -1.83 3.03
N LEU A 207 22.58 -3.09 3.47
CA LEU A 207 23.23 -3.54 4.70
C LEU A 207 24.66 -3.99 4.42
N ALA A 208 25.55 -3.89 5.40
CA ALA A 208 26.92 -4.38 5.29
C ALA A 208 27.00 -5.90 5.47
N ASN A 209 26.18 -6.45 6.35
CA ASN A 209 26.00 -7.88 6.57
C ASN A 209 24.51 -8.23 6.58
N ASN A 210 24.19 -9.48 6.22
CA ASN A 210 22.84 -10.01 6.33
C ASN A 210 22.35 -10.00 7.79
N ARG A 211 21.01 -9.99 7.93
CA ARG A 211 20.31 -9.82 9.21
C ARG A 211 20.78 -10.78 10.30
N SER A 212 20.97 -10.24 11.50
CA SER A 212 20.94 -10.99 12.76
C SER A 212 19.62 -10.70 13.48
N ASN A 213 19.09 -11.70 14.21
CA ASN A 213 17.93 -11.48 15.07
C ASN A 213 18.32 -10.52 16.20
N MET A 214 17.58 -9.42 16.35
CA MET A 214 17.86 -8.36 17.33
C MET A 214 16.61 -8.01 18.12
N ILE A 215 16.78 -7.36 19.28
CA ILE A 215 15.68 -6.80 20.05
C ILE A 215 15.78 -5.29 19.95
N ILE A 216 14.70 -4.64 19.54
CA ILE A 216 14.67 -3.19 19.37
C ILE A 216 13.63 -2.57 20.27
N THR A 217 14.06 -1.61 21.06
CA THR A 217 13.17 -0.67 21.75
C THR A 217 12.96 0.53 20.86
N ILE A 218 11.69 0.76 20.48
CA ILE A 218 11.27 1.89 19.63
C ILE A 218 10.83 3.05 20.54
N GLU A 219 10.02 2.75 21.56
CA GLU A 219 9.52 3.72 22.54
C GLU A 219 9.52 3.14 23.95
N SER A 220 9.27 3.98 24.96
CA SER A 220 9.11 3.54 26.35
C SER A 220 7.90 2.58 26.47
N GLY A 221 8.17 1.29 26.68
CA GLY A 221 7.15 0.26 26.83
C GLY A 221 6.84 -0.56 25.57
N ALA A 222 7.48 -0.29 24.42
CA ALA A 222 7.30 -1.06 23.19
C ALA A 222 8.61 -1.71 22.72
N VAL A 223 8.57 -3.03 22.51
CA VAL A 223 9.70 -3.84 22.03
C VAL A 223 9.30 -4.59 20.76
N MET A 224 10.16 -4.51 19.75
CA MET A 224 10.01 -5.23 18.49
C MET A 224 11.10 -6.29 18.36
N THR A 225 10.70 -7.51 18.03
CA THR A 225 11.58 -8.70 17.93
C THR A 225 11.56 -9.27 16.51
N PRO A 226 12.37 -8.71 15.59
CA PRO A 226 12.59 -9.20 14.25
C PRO A 226 13.09 -10.64 14.26
N PHE A 227 12.30 -11.56 13.71
CA PHE A 227 12.78 -12.89 13.38
C PHE A 227 12.94 -13.01 11.87
N THR A 228 14.13 -13.32 11.38
CA THR A 228 14.34 -13.71 9.98
C THR A 228 15.11 -15.02 9.96
N PRO A 229 14.48 -16.11 9.49
CA PRO A 229 15.18 -17.35 9.24
C PRO A 229 16.35 -17.10 8.29
N THR A 230 17.53 -17.61 8.64
CA THR A 230 18.68 -17.63 7.74
C THR A 230 18.52 -18.69 6.67
N GLU A 231 19.35 -18.63 5.62
CA GLU A 231 19.40 -19.69 4.61
C GLU A 231 19.74 -21.05 5.26
N GLU A 232 20.63 -21.07 6.25
CA GLU A 232 20.97 -22.26 7.02
C GLU A 232 19.76 -22.81 7.79
N ASP A 233 18.98 -21.94 8.45
CA ASP A 233 17.75 -22.33 9.16
C ASP A 233 16.74 -23.00 8.20
N CYS A 234 16.54 -22.40 7.04
CA CYS A 234 15.67 -22.94 5.99
C CYS A 234 16.18 -24.29 5.46
N GLN A 235 17.50 -24.42 5.28
CA GLN A 235 18.10 -25.65 4.76
C GLN A 235 18.05 -26.79 5.79
N HIS A 236 18.23 -26.49 7.07
CA HIS A 236 18.00 -27.44 8.16
C HIS A 236 16.54 -27.91 8.24
N ALA A 237 15.58 -27.00 8.03
CA ALA A 237 14.16 -27.36 7.98
C ALA A 237 13.84 -28.27 6.79
N MET A 238 14.38 -27.99 5.59
CA MET A 238 14.19 -28.81 4.39
C MET A 238 14.87 -30.17 4.48
N ASN A 239 16.02 -30.28 5.15
CA ASN A 239 16.71 -31.56 5.32
C ASN A 239 16.03 -32.50 6.33
N ASN A 240 15.18 -31.96 7.20
CA ASN A 240 14.50 -32.71 8.27
C ASN A 240 13.06 -33.15 7.91
N GLY A 241 12.58 -32.85 6.70
CA GLY A 241 11.28 -33.34 6.20
C GLY A 241 11.06 -33.02 4.73
N GLU A 242 10.27 -33.84 4.03
CA GLU A 242 9.79 -33.55 2.67
C GLU A 242 8.81 -32.37 2.72
N THR A 243 9.30 -31.13 2.68
CA THR A 243 8.42 -29.98 2.48
C THR A 243 7.96 -29.97 1.03
N THR A 244 6.80 -30.57 0.74
CA THR A 244 6.13 -30.42 -0.55
C THR A 244 5.49 -29.03 -0.59
N ASN A 245 6.15 -28.09 -1.27
CA ASN A 245 5.54 -26.78 -1.51
C ASN A 245 4.32 -26.94 -2.41
N GLU A 246 3.26 -26.18 -2.12
CA GLU A 246 2.01 -26.26 -2.83
C GLU A 246 1.53 -24.86 -3.23
N PHE A 247 1.16 -24.68 -4.51
CA PHE A 247 0.88 -23.39 -5.09
C PHE A 247 -0.50 -23.36 -5.77
N MET A 248 -1.36 -22.45 -5.34
CA MET A 248 -2.67 -22.26 -5.97
C MET A 248 -2.76 -20.89 -6.62
N PHE A 249 -2.96 -20.87 -7.93
CA PHE A 249 -3.19 -19.64 -8.69
C PHE A 249 -4.69 -19.39 -8.78
N VAL A 250 -5.18 -18.39 -8.05
CA VAL A 250 -6.59 -17.96 -8.11
C VAL A 250 -6.69 -16.72 -9.00
N ILE A 251 -7.37 -16.84 -10.14
CA ILE A 251 -7.33 -15.87 -11.24
C ILE A 251 -8.73 -15.32 -11.50
N ASP A 252 -8.87 -14.01 -11.40
CA ASP A 252 -10.11 -13.31 -11.77
C ASP A 252 -10.28 -13.35 -13.30
N CYS A 253 -11.41 -13.88 -13.76
CA CYS A 253 -11.86 -13.94 -15.15
C CYS A 253 -13.26 -13.32 -15.30
N SER A 254 -13.64 -12.42 -14.38
CA SER A 254 -14.88 -11.65 -14.43
C SER A 254 -14.86 -10.59 -15.54
N GLY A 255 -16.02 -10.01 -15.83
CA GLY A 255 -16.14 -8.96 -16.86
C GLY A 255 -15.29 -7.72 -16.58
N SER A 256 -14.91 -7.43 -15.32
CA SER A 256 -14.02 -6.29 -15.02
C SER A 256 -12.58 -6.46 -15.51
N MET A 257 -12.20 -7.68 -15.87
CA MET A 257 -10.92 -8.01 -16.51
C MET A 257 -10.94 -7.75 -18.02
N GLU A 258 -12.11 -7.41 -18.58
CA GLU A 258 -12.28 -6.93 -19.95
C GLU A 258 -11.89 -5.44 -20.02
N GLY A 259 -10.79 -5.14 -20.71
CA GLY A 259 -10.28 -3.78 -20.88
C GLY A 259 -8.78 -3.64 -20.56
N GLU A 260 -8.11 -2.72 -21.25
CA GLU A 260 -6.69 -2.38 -21.06
C GLU A 260 -5.73 -3.59 -21.03
N ASN A 261 -6.11 -4.69 -21.70
CA ASN A 261 -5.38 -5.97 -21.69
C ASN A 261 -5.14 -6.54 -20.27
N LYS A 262 -5.99 -6.25 -19.28
CA LYS A 262 -5.84 -6.74 -17.90
C LYS A 262 -5.76 -8.26 -17.82
N ILE A 263 -6.66 -8.96 -18.51
CA ILE A 263 -6.62 -10.43 -18.57
C ILE A 263 -5.34 -10.94 -19.24
N GLY A 264 -4.86 -10.29 -20.31
CA GLY A 264 -3.62 -10.69 -20.98
C GLY A 264 -2.39 -10.52 -20.10
N LEU A 265 -2.30 -9.41 -19.35
CA LEU A 265 -1.24 -9.20 -18.35
C LEU A 265 -1.31 -10.25 -17.23
N ALA A 266 -2.51 -10.64 -16.79
CA ALA A 266 -2.68 -11.73 -15.83
C ALA A 266 -2.19 -13.07 -16.40
N CYS A 267 -2.48 -13.38 -17.68
CA CYS A 267 -1.98 -14.56 -18.36
C CYS A 267 -0.44 -14.61 -18.37
N GLU A 268 0.20 -13.51 -18.76
CA GLU A 268 1.66 -13.41 -18.82
C GLU A 268 2.29 -13.61 -17.43
N ALA A 269 1.71 -13.01 -16.39
CA ALA A 269 2.18 -13.14 -15.02
C ALA A 269 2.03 -14.59 -14.50
N VAL A 270 0.88 -15.22 -14.70
CA VAL A 270 0.64 -16.60 -14.25
C VAL A 270 1.55 -17.57 -15.02
N LEU A 271 1.77 -17.33 -16.32
CA LEU A 271 2.70 -18.15 -17.11
C LEU A 271 4.14 -18.03 -16.57
N LEU A 272 4.57 -16.83 -16.18
CA LEU A 272 5.88 -16.62 -15.57
C LEU A 272 6.01 -17.35 -14.22
N PHE A 273 4.98 -17.28 -13.38
CA PHE A 273 4.98 -17.97 -12.09
C PHE A 273 4.95 -19.49 -12.25
N LEU A 274 4.12 -20.02 -13.16
CA LEU A 274 4.08 -21.45 -13.47
C LEU A 274 5.47 -21.97 -13.87
N LYS A 275 6.18 -21.23 -14.72
CA LYS A 275 7.54 -21.60 -15.17
C LYS A 275 8.61 -21.45 -14.09
N SER A 276 8.31 -20.71 -13.03
CA SER A 276 9.21 -20.45 -11.90
C SER A 276 8.94 -21.38 -10.71
N LEU A 277 7.97 -22.31 -10.83
CA LEU A 277 7.66 -23.26 -9.78
C LEU A 277 8.85 -24.21 -9.50
N PRO A 278 9.12 -24.52 -8.22
CA PRO A 278 10.11 -25.54 -7.86
C PRO A 278 9.78 -26.91 -8.45
N VAL A 279 10.81 -27.70 -8.77
CA VAL A 279 10.62 -29.09 -9.21
C VAL A 279 9.96 -29.90 -8.09
N ASN A 280 9.04 -30.79 -8.45
CA ASN A 280 8.29 -31.65 -7.52
C ASN A 280 7.38 -30.92 -6.51
N CYS A 281 7.05 -29.64 -6.75
CA CYS A 281 5.97 -29.00 -6.01
C CYS A 281 4.59 -29.49 -6.48
N HIS A 282 3.55 -29.22 -5.70
CA HIS A 282 2.17 -29.36 -6.13
C HIS A 282 1.60 -28.02 -6.58
N PHE A 283 0.66 -28.02 -7.53
CA PHE A 283 0.00 -26.79 -7.94
C PHE A 283 -1.43 -26.99 -8.47
N ASN A 284 -2.21 -25.91 -8.51
CA ASN A 284 -3.50 -25.85 -9.22
C ASN A 284 -3.77 -24.43 -9.73
N ILE A 285 -4.66 -24.33 -10.72
CA ILE A 285 -5.13 -23.05 -11.29
C ILE A 285 -6.64 -23.02 -11.15
N ILE A 286 -7.16 -21.98 -10.51
CA ILE A 286 -8.59 -21.75 -10.28
C ILE A 286 -8.96 -20.41 -10.90
N ARG A 287 -9.82 -20.45 -11.90
CA ARG A 287 -10.40 -19.26 -12.54
C ARG A 287 -11.75 -18.97 -11.88
N PHE A 288 -12.04 -17.71 -11.59
CA PHE A 288 -13.31 -17.31 -10.97
C PHE A 288 -13.95 -16.08 -11.60
N GLY A 289 -15.26 -15.95 -11.43
CA GLY A 289 -16.09 -14.81 -11.83
C GLY A 289 -17.41 -14.87 -11.08
N SER A 290 -18.52 -15.17 -11.77
CA SER A 290 -19.79 -15.58 -11.14
C SER A 290 -19.77 -17.04 -10.68
N ASN A 291 -18.97 -17.87 -11.35
CA ASN A 291 -18.70 -19.25 -11.00
C ASN A 291 -17.17 -19.44 -10.91
N HIS A 292 -16.72 -20.54 -10.33
CA HIS A 292 -15.31 -20.93 -10.31
C HIS A 292 -15.08 -22.26 -11.04
N GLU A 293 -13.88 -22.43 -11.59
CA GLU A 293 -13.46 -23.66 -12.25
C GLU A 293 -11.98 -23.91 -11.97
N ALA A 294 -11.65 -25.11 -11.54
CA ALA A 294 -10.28 -25.55 -11.28
C ALA A 294 -9.75 -26.42 -12.41
N LEU A 295 -8.46 -26.29 -12.72
CA LEU A 295 -7.75 -27.16 -13.64
C LEU A 295 -7.75 -28.61 -13.14
N PHE A 296 -7.53 -28.79 -11.84
CA PHE A 296 -7.63 -30.08 -11.14
C PHE A 296 -8.77 -29.99 -10.12
N LYS A 297 -9.79 -30.84 -10.28
CA LYS A 297 -11.06 -30.72 -9.55
C LYS A 297 -11.04 -31.30 -8.13
N ASP A 298 -10.21 -32.31 -7.91
CA ASP A 298 -10.21 -33.08 -6.66
C ASP A 298 -9.13 -32.58 -5.69
N THR A 299 -7.93 -32.31 -6.19
CA THR A 299 -6.78 -31.83 -5.42
C THR A 299 -5.75 -31.20 -6.35
N THR A 300 -4.66 -30.67 -5.82
CA THR A 300 -3.53 -30.16 -6.60
C THR A 300 -2.77 -31.30 -7.28
N ALA A 301 -1.97 -30.96 -8.30
CA ALA A 301 -1.21 -31.95 -9.05
C ALA A 301 0.29 -31.65 -9.03
N VAL A 302 1.11 -32.69 -9.13
CA VAL A 302 2.57 -32.54 -9.17
C VAL A 302 2.96 -31.71 -10.39
N TYR A 303 3.87 -30.75 -10.18
CA TYR A 303 4.50 -29.98 -11.23
C TYR A 303 5.46 -30.88 -12.03
N ASN A 304 4.96 -31.38 -13.16
CA ASN A 304 5.67 -32.20 -14.13
C ASN A 304 5.33 -31.72 -15.56
N GLU A 305 6.06 -32.21 -16.57
CA GLU A 305 5.88 -31.77 -17.96
C GLU A 305 4.44 -31.91 -18.47
N GLN A 306 3.75 -33.00 -18.11
CA GLN A 306 2.39 -33.27 -18.58
C GLN A 306 1.38 -32.28 -17.97
N ASN A 307 1.45 -32.04 -16.67
CA ASN A 307 0.56 -31.14 -15.96
C ASN A 307 0.87 -29.67 -16.27
N ALA A 308 2.16 -29.33 -16.43
CA ALA A 308 2.58 -28.01 -16.87
C ALA A 308 2.01 -27.69 -18.26
N LYS A 309 2.05 -28.62 -19.22
CA LYS A 309 1.43 -28.41 -20.55
C LYS A 309 -0.08 -28.17 -20.48
N LYS A 310 -0.80 -28.92 -19.63
CA LYS A 310 -2.25 -28.68 -19.40
C LYS A 310 -2.51 -27.27 -18.85
N ALA A 311 -1.69 -26.87 -17.88
CA ALA A 311 -1.76 -25.54 -17.28
C ALA A 311 -1.44 -24.43 -18.29
N GLU A 312 -0.39 -24.57 -19.10
CA GLU A 312 -0.05 -23.63 -20.17
C GLU A 312 -1.18 -23.51 -21.20
N GLN A 313 -1.82 -24.62 -21.58
CA GLN A 313 -2.98 -24.59 -22.49
C GLN A 313 -4.14 -23.80 -21.89
N LEU A 314 -4.47 -24.03 -20.62
CA LEU A 314 -5.50 -23.28 -19.92
C LEU A 314 -5.15 -21.78 -19.85
N ILE A 315 -3.92 -21.44 -19.45
CA ILE A 315 -3.46 -20.05 -19.30
C ILE A 315 -3.55 -19.31 -20.63
N ASN A 316 -3.11 -19.93 -21.73
CA ASN A 316 -3.16 -19.33 -23.06
C ASN A 316 -4.60 -19.12 -23.58
N GLN A 317 -5.59 -19.77 -22.97
CA GLN A 317 -7.01 -19.66 -23.32
C GLN A 317 -7.81 -18.85 -22.30
N LEU A 318 -7.16 -18.25 -21.29
CA LEU A 318 -7.85 -17.41 -20.31
C LEU A 318 -8.51 -16.21 -20.99
N GLN A 319 -9.76 -15.97 -20.60
CA GLN A 319 -10.60 -14.88 -21.09
C GLN A 319 -11.46 -14.37 -19.94
N ALA A 320 -11.87 -13.10 -20.01
CA ALA A 320 -12.76 -12.46 -19.06
C ALA A 320 -14.24 -12.90 -19.25
N ASN A 321 -14.49 -14.22 -19.30
CA ASN A 321 -15.77 -14.80 -19.72
C ASN A 321 -16.53 -15.53 -18.60
N LEU A 322 -16.13 -15.40 -17.33
CA LEU A 322 -16.86 -16.01 -16.21
C LEU A 322 -17.98 -15.13 -15.63
N CYS A 323 -18.29 -14.00 -16.29
CA CYS A 323 -19.37 -13.05 -15.95
C CYS A 323 -19.35 -12.51 -14.50
N GLY A 324 -20.23 -11.56 -14.20
CA GLY A 324 -20.48 -11.05 -12.84
C GLY A 324 -19.32 -10.31 -12.18
N CYS A 325 -19.41 -10.14 -10.87
CA CYS A 325 -18.53 -9.33 -10.05
C CYS A 325 -17.67 -10.19 -9.12
N GLY A 326 -16.66 -10.85 -9.71
CA GLY A 326 -15.58 -11.58 -9.05
C GLY A 326 -15.79 -11.89 -7.57
N PHE A 327 -16.67 -12.84 -7.24
CA PHE A 327 -16.90 -13.26 -5.86
C PHE A 327 -15.72 -14.11 -5.39
N VAL A 328 -14.66 -13.44 -4.97
CA VAL A 328 -13.43 -14.07 -4.47
C VAL A 328 -13.71 -15.04 -3.33
N ASP A 329 -14.71 -14.73 -2.49
CA ASP A 329 -15.02 -15.50 -1.28
C ASP A 329 -15.43 -16.95 -1.60
N GLU A 330 -16.18 -17.19 -2.68
CA GLU A 330 -16.57 -18.55 -3.10
C GLU A 330 -15.38 -19.34 -3.66
N ALA A 331 -14.54 -18.68 -4.48
CA ALA A 331 -13.34 -19.29 -5.01
C ALA A 331 -12.35 -19.64 -3.89
N LEU A 332 -12.18 -18.75 -2.91
CA LEU A 332 -11.36 -19.02 -1.73
C LEU A 332 -11.96 -20.13 -0.86
N SER A 333 -13.28 -20.14 -0.67
CA SER A 333 -13.95 -21.22 0.07
C SER A 333 -13.73 -22.57 -0.62
N TYR A 334 -13.82 -22.61 -1.95
CA TYR A 334 -13.50 -23.80 -2.73
C TYR A 334 -12.02 -24.21 -2.57
N CYS A 335 -11.09 -23.25 -2.56
CA CYS A 335 -9.68 -23.54 -2.30
C CYS A 335 -9.48 -24.22 -0.95
N VAL A 336 -10.18 -23.77 0.09
CA VAL A 336 -10.07 -24.36 1.43
C VAL A 336 -10.74 -25.74 1.51
N GLN A 337 -11.88 -25.91 0.84
CA GLN A 337 -12.57 -27.20 0.76
C GLN A 337 -11.74 -28.30 0.09
N LEU A 338 -10.90 -27.96 -0.89
CA LEU A 338 -9.96 -28.89 -1.52
C LEU A 338 -8.98 -29.54 -0.53
N TYR A 339 -8.79 -28.95 0.66
CA TYR A 339 -7.91 -29.49 1.71
C TYR A 339 -8.64 -30.17 2.86
N HIS A 340 -9.98 -30.26 2.82
CA HIS A 340 -10.78 -30.73 3.96
C HIS A 340 -10.45 -30.01 5.27
N LEU A 341 -9.98 -28.76 5.19
CA LEU A 341 -9.74 -27.93 6.36
C LEU A 341 -11.10 -27.38 6.79
N ASP A 342 -11.57 -27.82 7.96
CA ASP A 342 -12.71 -27.20 8.62
C ASP A 342 -12.36 -25.74 8.89
N VAL A 343 -13.03 -24.81 8.22
CA VAL A 343 -12.95 -23.38 8.54
C VAL A 343 -13.79 -23.16 9.80
N PRO A 344 -13.20 -22.68 10.91
CA PRO A 344 -13.97 -22.32 12.11
C PRO A 344 -14.88 -21.10 11.89
#